data_AF-A0A9W5YRT6-F1
#
_entry.id   AF-A0A9W5YRT6-F1
#
_cell.length_a   1.000
_cell.length_b   1.000
_cell.length_c   1.000
_cell.angle_alpha   90.00
_cell.angle_beta   90.00
_cell.angle_gamma   90.00
#
_symmetry.space_group_name_H-M   'P 1'
#
loop_
_entity.id
_entity.type
_entity.pdbx_description
1 polymer ?
#
loop_
_entity_poly.entity_id
_entity_poly.type
_entity_poly.pdbx_seq_one_letter_code
_entity_poly.pdbx_strand_id
1 'polypeptide(L)'
;MIVLRMWTTLLPTLLLQLLIPATVNAGHPEWEHARFILPEWISIKPVEPWSRLWPDKTVKLCYESEATWRRYHLYYHSAMRLWYANGLPEDFKVREVGRDACRNTPHEQLLIKDTPDMFATDVGLTSMGYINGREYPNPERPRMYVSWYHKDTDKYRVSTIAHELAHAFGMQHEHQNPYFWMDGGKQVFIFDCEALEEYDEWKEEMSDDEIWGSEGICTNFKEADHLGVASANYLPLPFDEIMSPVGTWATKASVDWDSIMLYGSYTGAKKDKEGKGKEAVLLTADMNVYPEPEIPSADDVNGLKLLYNTVYGAPLRILFNDPRSPSFSTFRRYAGCST
;
A
#
# COMPACT_ATOMS: atom_id res chain seq x y z
N MET A 1 -38.57 33.76 45.53
CA MET A 1 -39.83 33.41 44.84
C MET A 1 -39.70 33.23 43.32
N ILE A 2 -38.77 33.90 42.63
CA ILE A 2 -38.60 33.78 41.16
C ILE A 2 -38.00 32.43 40.75
N VAL A 3 -37.00 31.94 41.49
CA VAL A 3 -36.35 30.64 41.23
C VAL A 3 -37.32 29.47 41.34
N LEU A 4 -38.20 29.47 42.35
CA LEU A 4 -39.20 28.41 42.54
C LEU A 4 -40.23 28.35 41.41
N ARG A 5 -40.60 29.51 40.82
CA ARG A 5 -41.51 29.58 39.67
C ARG A 5 -40.87 29.08 38.37
N MET A 6 -39.57 29.29 38.20
CA MET A 6 -38.81 28.76 37.05
C MET A 6 -38.82 27.23 37.03
N TRP A 7 -38.59 26.59 38.18
CA TRP A 7 -38.61 25.13 38.30
C TRP A 7 -40.00 24.53 38.04
N THR A 8 -41.08 25.19 38.47
CA THR A 8 -42.44 24.72 38.21
C THR A 8 -42.84 24.73 36.73
N THR A 9 -42.18 25.52 35.88
CA THR A 9 -42.42 25.55 34.43
C THR A 9 -41.42 24.72 33.63
N LEU A 10 -40.17 24.60 34.11
CA LEU A 10 -39.11 23.83 33.45
C LEU A 10 -39.23 22.32 33.69
N LEU A 11 -39.65 21.90 34.89
CA LEU A 11 -39.72 20.48 35.23
C LEU A 11 -40.78 19.72 34.41
N PRO A 12 -42.00 20.25 34.19
CA PRO A 12 -42.99 19.58 33.35
C PRO A 12 -42.56 19.52 31.89
N THR A 13 -41.90 20.55 31.37
CA THR A 13 -41.40 20.56 29.99
C THR A 13 -40.25 19.57 29.79
N LEU A 14 -39.34 19.43 30.75
CA LEU A 14 -38.30 18.39 30.73
C LEU A 14 -38.89 16.97 30.82
N LEU A 15 -39.88 16.76 31.70
CA LEU A 15 -40.59 15.47 31.82
C LEU A 15 -41.39 15.14 30.56
N LEU A 16 -41.96 16.14 29.88
CA LEU A 16 -42.65 15.96 28.60
C LEU A 16 -41.68 15.59 27.47
N GLN A 17 -40.45 16.11 27.49
CA GLN A 17 -39.39 15.71 26.54
C GLN A 17 -38.94 14.25 26.74
N LEU A 18 -39.03 13.70 27.96
CA LEU A 18 -38.74 12.29 28.24
C LEU A 18 -39.86 11.33 27.79
N LEU A 19 -41.07 11.86 27.56
CA LEU A 19 -42.22 11.10 27.06
C LEU A 19 -42.31 11.07 25.53
N ILE A 20 -41.47 11.85 24.83
CA ILE A 20 -41.25 11.68 23.39
C ILE A 20 -40.17 10.61 23.28
N PRO A 21 -40.49 9.34 22.95
CA PRO A 21 -39.45 8.41 22.58
C PRO A 21 -38.82 8.99 21.31
N ALA A 22 -37.66 9.61 21.46
CA ALA A 22 -36.74 9.76 20.36
C ALA A 22 -36.31 8.34 20.01
N THR A 23 -37.14 7.62 19.24
CA THR A 23 -36.69 6.46 18.47
C THR A 23 -35.81 7.00 17.35
N VAL A 24 -34.69 7.61 17.72
CA VAL A 24 -33.52 7.55 16.87
C VAL A 24 -33.19 6.07 16.93
N ASN A 25 -33.40 5.35 15.84
CA ASN A 25 -32.99 3.96 15.67
C ASN A 25 -31.45 3.89 15.56
N ALA A 26 -30.75 4.61 16.44
CA ALA A 26 -29.33 4.54 16.64
C ALA A 26 -29.08 3.26 17.46
N GLY A 27 -28.55 2.24 16.80
CA GLY A 27 -28.22 0.96 17.43
C GLY A 27 -28.92 -0.28 16.85
N HIS A 28 -29.36 -0.28 15.58
CA HIS A 28 -29.72 -1.57 14.95
C HIS A 28 -28.49 -2.49 14.95
N PRO A 29 -28.61 -3.79 15.27
CA PRO A 29 -27.48 -4.72 15.32
C PRO A 29 -26.65 -4.71 14.03
N GLU A 30 -27.28 -4.59 12.87
CA GLU A 30 -26.59 -4.44 11.57
C GLU A 30 -25.69 -3.19 11.50
N TRP A 31 -26.01 -2.10 12.21
CA TRP A 31 -25.19 -0.88 12.28
C TRP A 31 -24.08 -0.98 13.34
N GLU A 32 -24.33 -1.70 14.43
CA GLU A 32 -23.34 -1.91 15.50
C GLU A 32 -22.34 -3.01 15.17
N HIS A 33 -22.72 -3.96 14.32
CA HIS A 33 -21.88 -5.04 13.80
C HIS A 33 -21.41 -4.78 12.36
N ALA A 34 -21.78 -3.62 11.78
CA ALA A 34 -21.25 -3.15 10.52
C ALA A 34 -19.74 -2.92 10.65
N ARG A 35 -18.98 -4.00 10.50
CA ARG A 35 -17.59 -3.90 10.10
C ARG A 35 -17.64 -3.41 8.66
N PHE A 36 -17.21 -2.17 8.45
CA PHE A 36 -16.75 -1.80 7.12
C PHE A 36 -15.66 -2.82 6.81
N ILE A 37 -15.92 -3.71 5.85
CA ILE A 37 -14.86 -4.55 5.27
C ILE A 37 -13.96 -3.54 4.57
N LEU A 38 -13.00 -3.03 5.31
CA LEU A 38 -11.94 -2.27 4.73
C LEU A 38 -11.01 -3.32 4.12
N PRO A 39 -10.74 -3.27 2.81
CA PRO A 39 -9.77 -4.17 2.21
C PRO A 39 -8.43 -4.02 2.94
N GLU A 40 -7.67 -5.09 3.14
CA GLU A 40 -6.38 -5.09 3.83
C GLU A 40 -5.27 -4.79 2.80
N TRP A 41 -4.74 -3.56 2.80
CA TRP A 41 -3.66 -3.12 1.90
C TRP A 41 -3.02 -1.83 2.42
N ILE A 42 -1.83 -1.51 1.93
CA ILE A 42 -1.15 -0.24 2.16
C ILE A 42 -0.75 0.45 0.86
N SER A 43 -0.84 1.77 0.82
CA SER A 43 -0.42 2.56 -0.34
C SER A 43 0.14 3.91 0.05
N ILE A 44 0.68 4.60 -0.95
CA ILE A 44 0.91 6.04 -0.86
C ILE A 44 -0.39 6.78 -0.52
N LYS A 45 -0.26 7.89 0.20
CA LYS A 45 -1.39 8.78 0.51
C LYS A 45 -1.73 9.65 -0.72
N PRO A 46 -2.94 9.55 -1.29
CA PRO A 46 -3.34 10.42 -2.39
C PRO A 46 -3.74 11.80 -1.87
N VAL A 47 -2.83 12.78 -1.88
CA VAL A 47 -3.14 14.16 -1.49
C VAL A 47 -3.27 15.02 -2.73
N GLU A 48 -4.48 15.49 -3.06
CA GLU A 48 -4.63 16.56 -4.06
C GLU A 48 -4.10 17.90 -3.52
N PRO A 49 -3.50 18.77 -4.37
CA PRO A 49 -3.32 18.62 -5.83
C PRO A 49 -2.06 17.83 -6.24
N TRP A 50 -1.36 17.22 -5.27
CA TRP A 50 -0.05 16.57 -5.41
C TRP A 50 -0.16 15.05 -5.60
N SER A 51 -1.20 14.59 -6.31
CA SER A 51 -1.50 13.17 -6.44
C SER A 51 -0.29 12.41 -6.97
N ARG A 52 0.21 11.47 -6.17
CA ARG A 52 1.21 10.49 -6.59
C ARG A 52 0.59 9.36 -7.42
N LEU A 53 -0.63 9.51 -7.94
CA LEU A 53 -1.31 8.47 -8.73
C LEU A 53 -1.31 8.82 -10.22
N TRP A 54 -1.29 7.78 -11.05
CA TRP A 54 -1.38 7.93 -12.51
C TRP A 54 -2.76 8.43 -12.97
N PRO A 55 -2.84 9.48 -13.81
CA PRO A 55 -4.10 9.92 -14.38
C PRO A 55 -4.83 8.78 -15.11
N ASP A 56 -6.16 8.75 -14.98
CA ASP A 56 -7.04 7.77 -15.63
C ASP A 56 -6.62 6.30 -15.41
N LYS A 57 -6.02 6.00 -14.25
CA LYS A 57 -5.52 4.66 -13.88
C LYS A 57 -4.60 4.06 -14.96
N THR A 58 -3.87 4.92 -15.67
CA THR A 58 -3.06 4.52 -16.83
C THR A 58 -1.59 4.80 -16.59
N VAL A 59 -0.81 3.74 -16.37
CA VAL A 59 0.66 3.82 -16.33
C VAL A 59 1.17 3.85 -17.77
N LYS A 60 1.79 4.96 -18.17
CA LYS A 60 2.39 5.05 -19.51
C LYS A 60 3.81 4.49 -19.47
N LEU A 61 4.11 3.47 -20.29
CA LEU A 61 5.41 2.80 -20.31
C LEU A 61 6.30 3.37 -21.40
N CYS A 62 7.51 3.76 -21.00
CA CYS A 62 8.60 4.05 -21.92
C CYS A 62 9.76 3.08 -21.70
N TYR A 63 10.52 2.77 -22.75
CA TYR A 63 11.65 1.85 -22.68
C TYR A 63 12.93 2.60 -23.04
N GLU A 64 14.02 2.32 -22.33
CA GLU A 64 15.31 2.97 -22.61
C GLU A 64 15.85 2.62 -24.01
N SER A 65 15.49 1.46 -24.54
CA SER A 65 15.90 0.99 -25.86
C SER A 65 14.87 0.05 -26.49
N GLU A 66 15.01 -0.19 -27.79
CA GLU A 66 14.21 -1.21 -28.49
C GLU A 66 14.53 -2.63 -27.99
N ALA A 67 15.78 -2.89 -27.56
CA ALA A 67 16.16 -4.19 -27.01
C ALA A 67 15.41 -4.46 -25.68
N THR A 68 15.34 -3.45 -24.81
CA THR A 68 14.56 -3.48 -23.56
C THR A 68 13.08 -3.71 -23.87
N TRP A 69 12.52 -3.00 -24.85
CA TRP A 69 11.14 -3.24 -25.30
C TRP A 69 10.92 -4.70 -25.72
N ARG A 70 11.75 -5.23 -26.63
CA ARG A 70 11.64 -6.62 -27.12
C ARG A 70 11.72 -7.64 -25.98
N ARG A 71 12.54 -7.37 -24.96
CA ARG A 71 12.76 -8.27 -23.82
C ARG A 71 11.57 -8.29 -22.86
N TYR A 72 10.93 -7.15 -22.62
CA TYR A 72 10.01 -7.01 -21.49
C TYR A 72 8.54 -6.77 -21.87
N HIS A 73 8.22 -6.26 -23.06
CA HIS A 73 6.88 -5.72 -23.34
C HIS A 73 5.74 -6.74 -23.12
N LEU A 74 5.92 -8.01 -23.52
CA LEU A 74 4.90 -9.05 -23.34
C LEU A 74 4.61 -9.38 -21.87
N TYR A 75 5.59 -9.20 -20.97
CA TYR A 75 5.40 -9.48 -19.54
C TYR A 75 4.48 -8.44 -18.89
N TYR A 76 4.52 -7.18 -19.31
CA TYR A 76 3.58 -6.15 -18.81
C TYR A 76 2.14 -6.43 -19.20
N HIS A 77 1.89 -6.85 -20.45
CA HIS A 77 0.55 -7.25 -20.88
C HIS A 77 0.07 -8.50 -20.14
N SER A 78 0.96 -9.46 -19.90
CA SER A 78 0.64 -10.69 -19.17
C SER A 78 0.36 -10.42 -17.69
N ALA A 79 1.13 -9.52 -17.06
CA ALA A 79 0.92 -9.08 -15.70
C ALA A 79 -0.43 -8.34 -15.53
N MET A 80 -0.78 -7.43 -16.45
CA MET A 80 -2.12 -6.81 -16.41
C MET A 80 -3.24 -7.83 -16.59
N ARG A 81 -3.06 -8.85 -17.44
CA ARG A 81 -4.03 -9.95 -17.56
C ARG A 81 -4.16 -10.74 -16.26
N LEU A 82 -3.08 -10.92 -15.51
CA LEU A 82 -3.13 -11.54 -14.18
C LEU A 82 -3.97 -10.71 -13.21
N TRP A 83 -3.80 -9.38 -13.21
CA TRP A 83 -4.65 -8.47 -12.43
C TRP A 83 -6.12 -8.52 -12.85
N TYR A 84 -6.42 -8.54 -14.15
CA TYR A 84 -7.79 -8.64 -14.65
C TYR A 84 -8.44 -9.96 -14.29
N ALA A 85 -7.69 -11.07 -14.36
CA ALA A 85 -8.16 -12.39 -13.98
C ALA A 85 -8.55 -12.46 -12.49
N ASN A 86 -7.94 -11.63 -11.64
CA ASN A 86 -8.25 -11.50 -10.21
C ASN A 86 -9.30 -10.39 -9.92
N GLY A 87 -9.87 -9.76 -10.95
CA GLY A 87 -11.02 -8.87 -10.81
C GLY A 87 -10.70 -7.37 -10.78
N LEU A 88 -9.47 -6.98 -11.14
CA LEU A 88 -9.17 -5.57 -11.44
C LEU A 88 -9.89 -5.15 -12.74
N PRO A 89 -10.59 -4.00 -12.79
CA PRO A 89 -11.28 -3.58 -14.00
C PRO A 89 -10.27 -3.13 -15.07
N GLU A 90 -10.59 -3.34 -16.35
CA GLU A 90 -9.70 -3.02 -17.49
C GLU A 90 -9.49 -1.50 -17.73
N ASP A 91 -10.10 -0.64 -16.92
CA ASP A 91 -9.78 0.79 -16.93
C ASP A 91 -8.44 1.09 -16.24
N PHE A 92 -7.99 0.23 -15.31
CA PHE A 92 -6.60 0.15 -14.90
C PHE A 92 -5.78 -0.49 -16.01
N LYS A 93 -4.78 0.20 -16.52
CA LYS A 93 -4.02 -0.32 -17.67
C LYS A 93 -2.62 0.24 -17.76
N VAL A 94 -1.79 -0.49 -18.50
CA VAL A 94 -0.51 0.00 -19.00
C VAL A 94 -0.66 0.43 -20.46
N ARG A 95 0.05 1.49 -20.85
CA ARG A 95 0.07 1.95 -22.24
C ARG A 95 1.48 2.29 -22.68
N GLU A 96 1.98 1.54 -23.65
CA GLU A 96 3.28 1.83 -24.26
C GLU A 96 3.22 3.15 -25.05
N VAL A 97 4.27 3.95 -24.96
CA VAL A 97 4.42 5.18 -25.72
C VAL A 97 5.61 5.14 -26.68
N GLY A 98 5.53 5.92 -27.75
CA GLY A 98 6.62 6.08 -28.68
C GLY A 98 7.79 6.90 -28.11
N ARG A 99 8.97 6.73 -28.72
CA ARG A 99 10.23 7.38 -28.32
C ARG A 99 10.13 8.89 -28.10
N ASP A 100 9.34 9.58 -28.92
CA ASP A 100 9.16 11.04 -28.81
C ASP A 100 8.47 11.43 -27.49
N ALA A 101 7.45 10.67 -27.08
CA ALA A 101 6.78 10.90 -25.80
C ALA A 101 7.70 10.59 -24.62
N CYS A 102 8.52 9.53 -24.72
CA CYS A 102 9.53 9.19 -23.71
C CYS A 102 10.51 10.35 -23.49
N ARG A 103 10.88 11.07 -24.55
CA ARG A 103 11.84 12.18 -24.51
C ARG A 103 11.21 13.51 -24.09
N ASN A 104 10.00 13.79 -24.58
CA ASN A 104 9.37 15.11 -24.43
C ASN A 104 8.53 15.23 -23.15
N THR A 105 8.06 14.11 -22.59
CA THR A 105 7.25 14.05 -21.36
C THR A 105 7.83 13.06 -20.35
N PRO A 106 9.13 13.10 -20.04
CA PRO A 106 9.81 12.02 -19.30
C PRO A 106 9.28 11.80 -17.88
N HIS A 107 8.61 12.79 -17.28
CA HIS A 107 8.07 12.71 -15.92
C HIS A 107 6.58 12.30 -15.89
N GLU A 108 5.97 12.09 -17.05
CA GLU A 108 4.60 11.55 -17.17
C GLU A 108 4.59 10.09 -17.62
N GLN A 109 5.74 9.42 -17.54
CA GLN A 109 5.99 8.10 -18.12
C GLN A 109 6.85 7.30 -17.13
N LEU A 110 6.61 6.00 -17.04
CA LEU A 110 7.43 5.07 -16.29
C LEU A 110 8.50 4.48 -17.21
N LEU A 111 9.76 4.79 -16.93
CA LEU A 111 10.89 4.29 -17.71
C LEU A 111 11.32 2.90 -17.27
N ILE A 112 11.22 1.95 -18.18
CA ILE A 112 11.74 0.60 -18.02
C ILE A 112 13.22 0.57 -18.37
N LYS A 113 14.04 0.15 -17.40
CA LYS A 113 15.49 0.02 -17.52
C LYS A 113 15.95 -1.40 -17.25
N ASP A 114 16.72 -1.95 -18.18
CA ASP A 114 17.37 -3.24 -18.02
C ASP A 114 18.62 -3.07 -17.14
N THR A 115 18.73 -3.86 -16.08
CA THR A 115 19.85 -3.84 -15.13
C THR A 115 20.34 -5.26 -14.85
N PRO A 116 21.58 -5.44 -14.39
CA PRO A 116 22.10 -6.77 -14.09
C PRO A 116 21.53 -7.39 -12.81
N ASP A 117 21.15 -6.58 -11.82
CA ASP A 117 20.95 -7.00 -10.44
C ASP A 117 19.80 -6.30 -9.70
N MET A 118 19.13 -5.32 -10.30
CA MET A 118 18.09 -4.56 -9.62
C MET A 118 16.69 -4.91 -10.16
N PHE A 119 15.78 -5.16 -9.22
CA PHE A 119 14.34 -5.27 -9.49
C PHE A 119 13.60 -4.35 -8.52
N ALA A 120 13.16 -3.20 -9.00
CA ALA A 120 12.51 -2.18 -8.17
C ALA A 120 11.76 -1.16 -9.02
N THR A 121 10.70 -0.58 -8.47
CA THR A 121 9.85 0.42 -9.13
C THR A 121 9.57 1.60 -8.24
N ASP A 122 9.63 2.80 -8.81
CA ASP A 122 9.14 3.99 -8.13
C ASP A 122 7.64 3.87 -7.84
N VAL A 123 7.23 4.16 -6.60
CA VAL A 123 5.84 4.00 -6.18
C VAL A 123 4.98 5.18 -6.67
N GLY A 124 3.99 4.88 -7.50
CA GLY A 124 3.11 5.89 -8.08
C GLY A 124 3.77 6.78 -9.14
N LEU A 125 3.27 8.01 -9.26
CA LEU A 125 3.79 9.07 -10.11
C LEU A 125 4.61 10.05 -9.25
N THR A 126 5.92 10.08 -9.45
CA THR A 126 6.86 10.93 -8.70
C THR A 126 6.81 12.40 -9.18
N SER A 127 5.72 13.12 -8.86
CA SER A 127 5.48 14.49 -9.38
C SER A 127 5.96 15.64 -8.46
N MET A 128 6.52 15.34 -7.28
CA MET A 128 6.80 16.35 -6.23
C MET A 128 7.73 17.51 -6.67
N GLY A 129 8.51 17.38 -7.73
CA GLY A 129 9.40 18.43 -8.21
C GLY A 129 8.76 19.51 -9.09
N TYR A 130 7.50 19.37 -9.52
CA TYR A 130 6.92 20.31 -10.48
C TYR A 130 6.47 21.65 -9.89
N ILE A 131 6.23 21.74 -8.58
CA ILE A 131 5.37 22.81 -8.07
C ILE A 131 6.07 23.74 -7.05
N ASN A 132 7.30 23.41 -6.66
CA ASN A 132 8.21 24.34 -5.96
C ASN A 132 9.63 24.30 -6.56
N GLY A 133 9.78 24.81 -7.78
CA GLY A 133 11.06 24.85 -8.50
C GLY A 133 12.16 25.76 -7.91
N ARG A 134 11.99 26.25 -6.67
CA ARG A 134 13.02 26.99 -5.91
C ARG A 134 13.68 26.19 -4.80
N GLU A 135 13.06 25.10 -4.32
CA GLU A 135 13.55 24.32 -3.17
C GLU A 135 13.84 22.84 -3.49
N TYR A 136 13.34 22.32 -4.62
CA TYR A 136 13.54 20.92 -4.99
C TYR A 136 14.26 20.80 -6.35
N PRO A 137 15.29 19.93 -6.47
CA PRO A 137 15.90 19.62 -7.77
C PRO A 137 14.83 19.09 -8.74
N ASN A 138 15.10 19.18 -10.05
CA ASN A 138 14.22 18.64 -11.09
C ASN A 138 13.74 17.23 -10.67
N PRO A 139 12.42 16.96 -10.69
CA PRO A 139 11.90 15.66 -10.26
C PRO A 139 12.59 14.57 -11.08
N GLU A 140 13.03 13.49 -10.45
CA GLU A 140 13.56 12.37 -11.20
C GLU A 140 12.45 11.74 -12.06
N ARG A 141 12.81 11.21 -13.22
CA ARG A 141 11.84 10.50 -14.08
C ARG A 141 11.40 9.22 -13.36
N PRO A 142 10.09 8.91 -13.29
CA PRO A 142 9.63 7.64 -12.76
C PRO A 142 10.29 6.48 -13.51
N ARG A 143 10.74 5.44 -12.79
CA ARG A 143 11.42 4.29 -13.38
C ARG A 143 11.06 2.98 -12.72
N MET A 144 11.20 1.92 -13.51
CA MET A 144 11.22 0.54 -13.09
C MET A 144 12.51 -0.09 -13.60
N TYR A 145 13.31 -0.60 -12.67
CA TYR A 145 14.50 -1.38 -12.95
C TYR A 145 14.09 -2.86 -13.00
N VAL A 146 14.51 -3.53 -14.06
CA VAL A 146 14.22 -4.94 -14.27
C VAL A 146 15.51 -5.70 -14.54
N SER A 147 15.60 -6.90 -13.98
CA SER A 147 16.68 -7.85 -14.22
C SER A 147 16.10 -9.26 -14.36
N TRP A 148 16.36 -9.93 -15.49
CA TRP A 148 16.05 -11.36 -15.65
C TRP A 148 17.29 -12.22 -15.57
N TYR A 149 17.25 -13.22 -14.70
CA TYR A 149 18.17 -14.33 -14.71
C TYR A 149 17.68 -15.42 -15.66
N HIS A 150 18.65 -16.17 -16.21
CA HIS A 150 18.36 -17.24 -17.17
C HIS A 150 17.49 -18.36 -16.56
N LYS A 151 17.62 -18.59 -15.25
CA LYS A 151 16.88 -19.61 -14.50
C LYS A 151 15.43 -19.23 -14.18
N ASP A 152 15.05 -17.97 -14.39
CA ASP A 152 13.72 -17.49 -14.02
C ASP A 152 12.67 -18.06 -14.96
N THR A 153 11.60 -18.61 -14.37
CA THR A 153 10.46 -19.11 -15.13
C THR A 153 9.61 -17.95 -15.63
N ASP A 154 8.86 -18.16 -16.72
CA ASP A 154 7.94 -17.13 -17.21
C ASP A 154 6.84 -16.81 -16.19
N LYS A 155 6.39 -17.81 -15.41
CA LYS A 155 5.43 -17.59 -14.32
C LYS A 155 5.98 -16.60 -13.29
N TYR A 156 7.21 -16.83 -12.84
CA TYR A 156 7.89 -15.93 -11.90
C TYR A 156 8.02 -14.53 -12.48
N ARG A 157 8.51 -14.38 -13.72
CA ARG A 157 8.64 -13.07 -14.39
C ARG A 157 7.32 -12.31 -14.48
N VAL A 158 6.22 -12.99 -14.82
CA VAL A 158 4.89 -12.36 -14.87
C VAL A 158 4.43 -11.92 -13.48
N SER A 159 4.63 -12.76 -12.46
CA SER A 159 4.32 -12.44 -11.05
C SER A 159 5.12 -11.23 -10.57
N THR A 160 6.43 -11.20 -10.79
CA THR A 160 7.30 -10.09 -10.38
C THR A 160 6.90 -8.79 -11.08
N ILE A 161 6.62 -8.80 -12.39
CA ILE A 161 6.09 -7.60 -13.07
C ILE A 161 4.72 -7.20 -12.52
N ALA A 162 3.86 -8.14 -12.12
CA ALA A 162 2.57 -7.82 -11.52
C ALA A 162 2.72 -7.13 -10.15
N HIS A 163 3.68 -7.56 -9.33
CA HIS A 163 4.07 -6.90 -8.07
C HIS A 163 4.58 -5.47 -8.34
N GLU A 164 5.54 -5.32 -9.25
CA GLU A 164 6.09 -4.01 -9.61
C GLU A 164 5.05 -3.06 -10.22
N LEU A 165 4.08 -3.59 -10.96
CA LEU A 165 2.97 -2.77 -11.45
C LEU A 165 2.08 -2.28 -10.31
N ALA A 166 1.89 -3.05 -9.24
CA ALA A 166 1.18 -2.55 -8.06
C ALA A 166 1.94 -1.40 -7.39
N HIS A 167 3.27 -1.47 -7.28
CA HIS A 167 4.08 -0.31 -6.88
C HIS A 167 3.87 0.87 -7.83
N ALA A 168 3.94 0.67 -9.14
CA ALA A 168 3.70 1.73 -10.11
C ALA A 168 2.30 2.36 -9.94
N PHE A 169 1.28 1.58 -9.61
CA PHE A 169 -0.07 2.08 -9.30
C PHE A 169 -0.17 2.74 -7.91
N GLY A 170 0.82 2.57 -7.03
CA GLY A 170 0.94 3.30 -5.78
C GLY A 170 0.83 2.45 -4.51
N MET A 171 0.80 1.11 -4.62
CA MET A 171 0.82 0.22 -3.46
C MET A 171 2.22 0.14 -2.85
N GLN A 172 2.27 -0.08 -1.54
CA GLN A 172 3.49 -0.36 -0.80
C GLN A 172 3.51 -1.84 -0.38
N HIS A 173 4.62 -2.34 0.17
CA HIS A 173 4.64 -3.70 0.67
C HIS A 173 3.73 -3.86 1.89
N GLU A 174 2.95 -4.94 1.91
CA GLU A 174 1.95 -5.19 2.95
C GLU A 174 2.58 -5.24 4.34
N HIS A 175 3.71 -5.92 4.49
CA HIS A 175 4.41 -6.00 5.77
C HIS A 175 4.96 -4.67 6.25
N GLN A 176 5.17 -3.66 5.40
CA GLN A 176 5.67 -2.35 5.82
C GLN A 176 4.61 -1.47 6.48
N ASN A 177 3.38 -1.95 6.63
CA ASN A 177 2.34 -1.19 7.30
C ASN A 177 2.69 -0.94 8.78
N PRO A 178 2.87 0.32 9.21
CA PRO A 178 3.38 0.63 10.55
C PRO A 178 2.48 0.14 11.68
N TYR A 179 1.19 -0.09 11.42
CA TYR A 179 0.29 -0.70 12.40
C TYR A 179 0.63 -2.17 12.71
N PHE A 180 1.44 -2.86 11.90
CA PHE A 180 1.91 -4.22 12.18
C PHE A 180 3.14 -4.28 13.09
N TRP A 181 3.76 -3.13 13.38
CA TRP A 181 5.03 -3.01 14.10
C TRP A 181 4.91 -2.22 15.41
N MET A 182 3.70 -1.93 15.89
CA MET A 182 3.58 -1.31 17.22
C MET A 182 4.02 -2.30 18.32
N ASP A 183 4.06 -1.85 19.57
CA ASP A 183 4.59 -2.62 20.71
C ASP A 183 6.07 -3.03 20.53
N GLY A 184 6.94 -2.05 20.24
CA GLY A 184 8.39 -2.27 20.15
C GLY A 184 8.82 -3.07 18.92
N GLY A 185 8.06 -3.03 17.82
CA GLY A 185 8.45 -3.63 16.54
C GLY A 185 8.10 -5.11 16.38
N LYS A 186 7.21 -5.67 17.22
CA LYS A 186 6.95 -7.13 17.24
C LYS A 186 5.47 -7.54 17.34
N GLN A 187 4.54 -6.65 16.96
CA GLN A 187 3.11 -6.96 17.08
C GLN A 187 2.64 -8.07 16.12
N VAL A 188 3.02 -7.98 14.83
CA VAL A 188 2.64 -9.00 13.83
C VAL A 188 3.85 -9.60 13.15
N PHE A 189 4.87 -8.80 12.85
CA PHE A 189 6.09 -9.24 12.20
C PHE A 189 7.31 -9.14 13.13
N ILE A 190 8.33 -9.93 12.80
CA ILE A 190 9.69 -9.83 13.34
C ILE A 190 10.63 -9.72 12.14
N PHE A 191 11.40 -8.64 12.08
CA PHE A 191 12.47 -8.46 11.10
C PHE A 191 13.81 -8.86 11.72
N ASP A 192 14.49 -9.81 11.07
CA ASP A 192 15.85 -10.21 11.40
C ASP A 192 16.82 -9.60 10.38
N CYS A 193 17.36 -8.42 10.73
CA CYS A 193 18.29 -7.70 9.87
C CYS A 193 19.59 -8.49 9.62
N GLU A 194 20.01 -9.35 10.55
CA GLU A 194 21.25 -10.11 10.41
C GLU A 194 21.17 -11.21 9.35
N ALA A 195 19.94 -11.63 9.03
CA ALA A 195 19.65 -12.64 8.03
C ALA A 195 19.76 -12.11 6.58
N LEU A 196 19.85 -10.79 6.39
CA LEU A 196 19.99 -10.17 5.06
C LEU A 196 21.34 -10.50 4.42
N GLU A 197 21.33 -10.69 3.10
CA GLU A 197 22.52 -11.07 2.31
C GLU A 197 23.69 -10.11 2.52
N GLU A 198 23.40 -8.82 2.58
CA GLU A 198 24.36 -7.71 2.68
C GLU A 198 24.82 -7.42 4.12
N TYR A 199 24.22 -8.04 5.14
CA TYR A 199 24.50 -7.70 6.54
C TYR A 199 25.97 -7.92 6.94
N ASP A 200 26.62 -8.96 6.39
CA ASP A 200 28.02 -9.22 6.70
C ASP A 200 28.94 -8.10 6.20
N GLU A 201 28.59 -7.44 5.08
CA GLU A 201 29.32 -6.27 4.58
C GLU A 201 29.08 -5.05 5.49
N TRP A 202 27.84 -4.80 5.89
CA TRP A 202 27.51 -3.69 6.80
C TRP A 202 28.24 -3.83 8.14
N LYS A 203 28.33 -5.04 8.67
CA LYS A 203 29.05 -5.32 9.93
C LYS A 203 30.55 -5.04 9.86
N GLU A 204 31.15 -5.15 8.67
CA GLU A 204 32.57 -4.83 8.46
C GLU A 204 32.81 -3.33 8.26
N GLU A 205 31.84 -2.62 7.67
CA GLU A 205 32.00 -1.23 7.24
C GLU A 205 31.36 -0.18 8.17
N MET A 206 30.39 -0.58 8.99
CA MET A 206 29.60 0.30 9.85
C MET A 206 29.77 -0.05 11.33
N SER A 207 29.60 0.94 12.20
CA SER A 207 29.56 0.74 13.64
C SER A 207 28.22 0.15 14.11
N ASP A 208 28.22 -0.45 15.31
CA ASP A 208 26.99 -0.98 15.92
C ASP A 208 25.87 0.09 16.05
N ASP A 209 26.23 1.37 16.23
CA ASP A 209 25.26 2.47 16.33
C ASP A 209 24.66 2.83 14.95
N GLU A 210 25.46 2.78 13.88
CA GLU A 210 24.99 2.97 12.50
C GLU A 210 24.06 1.84 12.05
N ILE A 211 24.19 0.64 12.63
CA ILE A 211 23.33 -0.51 12.31
C ILE A 211 22.09 -0.53 13.21
N TRP A 212 22.26 -0.40 14.54
CA TRP A 212 21.24 -0.69 15.55
C TRP A 212 20.80 0.51 16.39
N GLY A 213 21.42 1.67 16.23
CA GLY A 213 21.04 2.90 16.91
C GLY A 213 19.62 3.34 16.58
N SER A 214 19.13 4.43 17.17
CA SER A 214 17.78 4.94 16.88
C SER A 214 17.62 5.44 15.44
N GLU A 215 18.73 5.82 14.80
CA GLU A 215 18.83 6.17 13.40
C GLU A 215 19.64 5.11 12.64
N GLY A 216 19.63 3.85 13.10
CA GLY A 216 20.38 2.78 12.48
C GLY A 216 19.65 2.18 11.27
N ILE A 217 20.40 1.63 10.31
CA ILE A 217 19.82 1.05 9.09
C ILE A 217 18.91 -0.17 9.35
N CYS A 218 19.03 -0.84 10.49
CA CYS A 218 18.16 -1.97 10.86
C CYS A 218 16.95 -1.58 11.71
N THR A 219 16.78 -0.29 12.04
CA THR A 219 15.72 0.19 12.96
C THR A 219 14.92 1.35 12.37
N ASN A 220 15.50 2.12 11.45
CA ASN A 220 14.92 3.34 10.91
C ASN A 220 14.79 3.28 9.37
N PHE A 221 13.54 3.24 8.90
CA PHE A 221 13.23 3.19 7.47
C PHE A 221 13.86 4.37 6.70
N LYS A 222 13.81 5.59 7.24
CA LYS A 222 14.26 6.79 6.52
C LYS A 222 15.77 6.80 6.30
N GLU A 223 16.52 6.35 7.30
CA GLU A 223 17.98 6.23 7.16
C GLU A 223 18.33 5.11 6.18
N ALA A 224 17.69 3.95 6.30
CA ALA A 224 17.91 2.83 5.39
C ALA A 224 17.60 3.21 3.93
N ASP A 225 16.51 3.92 3.68
CA ASP A 225 16.12 4.43 2.36
C ASP A 225 17.09 5.50 1.85
N HIS A 226 17.55 6.41 2.71
CA HIS A 226 18.55 7.43 2.36
C HIS A 226 19.86 6.81 1.89
N LEU A 227 20.32 5.76 2.56
CA LEU A 227 21.54 5.03 2.20
C LEU A 227 21.31 4.00 1.09
N GLY A 228 20.07 3.75 0.69
CA GLY A 228 19.71 2.82 -0.37
C GLY A 228 20.01 1.36 -0.04
N VAL A 229 19.92 0.98 1.24
CA VAL A 229 20.23 -0.38 1.71
C VAL A 229 18.99 -1.26 1.81
N ALA A 230 19.18 -2.58 1.71
CA ALA A 230 18.09 -3.55 1.56
C ALA A 230 17.09 -3.58 2.73
N SER A 231 17.52 -3.22 3.95
CA SER A 231 16.67 -3.20 5.15
C SER A 231 15.48 -2.23 5.03
N ALA A 232 15.59 -1.18 4.20
CA ALA A 232 14.49 -0.25 3.94
C ALA A 232 13.23 -0.97 3.44
N ASN A 233 13.38 -2.07 2.69
CA ASN A 233 12.25 -2.83 2.13
C ASN A 233 11.50 -3.67 3.19
N TYR A 234 12.00 -3.77 4.42
CA TYR A 234 11.38 -4.57 5.50
C TYR A 234 10.82 -3.70 6.61
N LEU A 235 11.46 -2.57 6.88
CA LEU A 235 11.11 -1.69 7.98
C LEU A 235 9.75 -1.01 7.76
N PRO A 236 9.01 -0.72 8.84
CA PRO A 236 7.73 -0.02 8.75
C PRO A 236 7.88 1.35 8.10
N LEU A 237 6.99 1.65 7.16
CA LEU A 237 6.88 2.97 6.57
C LEU A 237 6.36 3.99 7.61
N PRO A 238 6.76 5.28 7.52
CA PRO A 238 6.22 6.33 8.37
C PRO A 238 4.70 6.50 8.23
N PHE A 239 3.99 6.67 9.35
CA PHE A 239 2.52 6.82 9.37
C PHE A 239 1.98 7.96 8.49
N ASP A 240 2.76 9.01 8.27
CA ASP A 240 2.38 10.19 7.50
C ASP A 240 2.54 10.01 5.97
N GLU A 241 3.27 8.99 5.54
CA GLU A 241 3.59 8.72 4.14
C GLU A 241 2.63 7.73 3.47
N ILE A 242 1.85 7.01 4.28
CA ILE A 242 0.99 5.91 3.82
C ILE A 242 -0.48 6.15 4.14
N MET A 243 -1.33 5.46 3.37
CA MET A 243 -2.72 5.24 3.68
C MET A 243 -2.90 3.76 3.99
N SER A 244 -3.44 3.46 5.16
CA SER A 244 -3.85 2.12 5.53
C SER A 244 -5.26 2.16 6.11
N PRO A 245 -6.11 1.18 5.76
CA PRO A 245 -7.38 0.94 6.43
C PRO A 245 -7.22 0.28 7.81
N VAL A 246 -6.04 -0.30 8.08
CA VAL A 246 -5.70 -0.93 9.35
C VAL A 246 -5.42 0.15 10.39
N GLY A 247 -5.78 -0.12 11.65
CA GLY A 247 -5.58 0.79 12.77
C GLY A 247 -4.73 0.17 13.88
N THR A 248 -4.71 0.82 15.05
CA THR A 248 -3.89 0.41 16.21
C THR A 248 -4.22 -0.97 16.79
N TRP A 249 -5.34 -1.55 16.39
CA TRP A 249 -5.82 -2.88 16.78
C TRP A 249 -5.36 -4.00 15.82
N ALA A 250 -4.39 -3.73 14.94
CA ALA A 250 -3.91 -4.71 13.99
C ALA A 250 -3.48 -6.02 14.66
N THR A 251 -3.78 -7.14 14.02
CA THR A 251 -3.32 -8.45 14.46
C THR A 251 -2.86 -9.23 13.24
N LYS A 252 -2.38 -10.47 13.44
CA LYS A 252 -2.11 -11.40 12.34
C LYS A 252 -3.31 -11.59 11.40
N ALA A 253 -4.54 -11.44 11.91
CA ALA A 253 -5.76 -11.55 11.11
C ALA A 253 -6.12 -10.25 10.37
N SER A 254 -5.27 -9.23 10.43
CA SER A 254 -5.43 -7.95 9.71
C SER A 254 -4.43 -7.78 8.57
N VAL A 255 -3.61 -8.82 8.33
CA VAL A 255 -2.63 -8.88 7.25
C VAL A 255 -3.23 -9.71 6.13
N ASP A 256 -3.18 -9.18 4.91
CA ASP A 256 -3.44 -9.98 3.73
C ASP A 256 -2.23 -10.87 3.41
N TRP A 257 -2.23 -12.08 3.99
CA TRP A 257 -1.18 -13.08 3.78
C TRP A 257 -1.10 -13.60 2.34
N ASP A 258 -2.13 -13.34 1.53
CA ASP A 258 -2.18 -13.71 0.11
C ASP A 258 -1.86 -12.52 -0.80
N SER A 259 -1.55 -11.34 -0.24
CA SER A 259 -1.20 -10.14 -1.02
C SER A 259 0.03 -10.37 -1.87
N ILE A 260 -0.05 -10.04 -3.17
CA ILE A 260 1.13 -10.04 -4.03
C ILE A 260 2.20 -9.05 -3.55
N MET A 261 1.82 -8.08 -2.71
CA MET A 261 2.71 -7.08 -2.13
C MET A 261 3.40 -7.53 -0.83
N LEU A 262 3.20 -8.77 -0.39
CA LEU A 262 3.84 -9.32 0.81
C LEU A 262 5.12 -10.08 0.45
N TYR A 263 6.25 -9.68 1.02
CA TYR A 263 7.48 -10.47 0.90
C TYR A 263 7.40 -11.78 1.68
N GLY A 264 7.88 -12.86 1.08
CA GLY A 264 8.04 -14.13 1.77
C GLY A 264 9.15 -14.08 2.81
N SER A 265 9.13 -15.02 3.76
CA SER A 265 10.07 -15.02 4.90
C SER A 265 11.55 -15.09 4.53
N TYR A 266 11.89 -15.55 3.32
CA TYR A 266 13.27 -15.73 2.86
C TYR A 266 13.68 -14.76 1.73
N THR A 267 12.80 -13.82 1.38
CA THR A 267 13.14 -12.75 0.44
C THR A 267 14.33 -11.95 1.02
N GLY A 268 15.33 -11.62 0.20
CA GLY A 268 16.56 -10.95 0.64
C GLY A 268 17.52 -11.74 1.56
N ALA A 269 17.18 -12.98 1.92
CA ALA A 269 18.01 -13.77 2.84
C ALA A 269 19.37 -14.17 2.25
N LYS A 270 20.40 -14.23 3.11
CA LYS A 270 21.68 -14.92 2.84
C LYS A 270 21.43 -16.28 2.19
N LYS A 271 22.20 -16.61 1.16
CA LYS A 271 22.03 -17.89 0.45
C LYS A 271 22.89 -19.01 1.07
N ASP A 272 22.34 -20.21 1.14
CA ASP A 272 23.07 -21.44 1.43
C ASP A 272 23.88 -21.92 0.21
N LYS A 273 24.57 -23.05 0.34
CA LYS A 273 25.41 -23.60 -0.74
C LYS A 273 24.60 -24.03 -1.96
N GLU A 274 23.31 -24.27 -1.77
CA GLU A 274 22.33 -24.65 -2.76
C GLU A 274 21.61 -23.42 -3.37
N GLY A 275 21.93 -22.21 -2.92
CA GLY A 275 21.35 -20.95 -3.40
C GLY A 275 19.98 -20.61 -2.82
N LYS A 276 19.56 -21.26 -1.72
CA LYS A 276 18.29 -21.01 -1.01
C LYS A 276 18.51 -20.09 0.18
N GLY A 277 17.46 -19.40 0.63
CA GLY A 277 17.53 -18.58 1.85
C GLY A 277 17.92 -19.44 3.06
N LYS A 278 19.02 -19.07 3.71
CA LYS A 278 19.60 -19.77 4.87
C LYS A 278 18.82 -19.49 6.14
N GLU A 279 18.47 -18.22 6.35
CA GLU A 279 17.78 -17.70 7.54
C GLU A 279 16.57 -16.88 7.08
N ALA A 280 15.51 -16.89 7.88
CA ALA A 280 14.31 -16.12 7.57
C ALA A 280 14.54 -14.65 7.97
N VAL A 281 14.38 -13.74 7.02
CA VAL A 281 14.51 -12.29 7.23
C VAL A 281 13.25 -11.72 7.87
N LEU A 282 12.09 -12.26 7.51
CA LEU A 282 10.80 -11.77 7.99
C LEU A 282 9.96 -12.93 8.52
N LEU A 283 9.65 -12.89 9.80
CA LEU A 283 8.83 -13.88 10.48
C LEU A 283 7.56 -13.27 11.03
N THR A 284 6.58 -14.09 11.33
CA THR A 284 5.46 -13.67 12.17
C THR A 284 5.91 -13.53 13.63
N ALA A 285 5.16 -12.78 14.45
CA ALA A 285 5.45 -12.60 15.88
C ALA A 285 5.51 -13.93 16.67
N ASP A 286 4.84 -14.97 16.19
CA ASP A 286 4.91 -16.35 16.69
C ASP A 286 6.08 -17.16 16.10
N MET A 287 7.05 -16.51 15.47
CA MET A 287 8.26 -17.08 14.85
C MET A 287 7.98 -18.11 13.75
N ASN A 288 6.87 -17.96 13.03
CA ASN A 288 6.54 -18.82 11.90
C ASN A 288 6.97 -18.18 10.57
N VAL A 289 7.35 -19.04 9.63
CA VAL A 289 7.65 -18.66 8.25
C VAL A 289 6.43 -18.78 7.37
N TYR A 290 6.39 -18.02 6.28
CA TYR A 290 5.31 -18.01 5.31
C TYR A 290 5.85 -17.80 3.89
N PRO A 291 5.15 -18.32 2.85
CA PRO A 291 5.58 -18.18 1.47
C PRO A 291 5.33 -16.77 0.92
N GLU A 292 6.01 -16.44 -0.17
CA GLU A 292 5.72 -15.24 -0.96
C GLU A 292 4.53 -15.51 -1.92
N PRO A 293 3.47 -14.69 -1.89
CA PRO A 293 2.37 -14.82 -2.85
C PRO A 293 2.78 -14.40 -4.27
N GLU A 294 2.27 -15.13 -5.27
CA GLU A 294 2.62 -14.90 -6.69
C GLU A 294 1.46 -14.36 -7.54
N ILE A 295 0.30 -14.10 -6.93
CA ILE A 295 -0.89 -13.62 -7.62
C ILE A 295 -1.58 -12.53 -6.78
N PRO A 296 -2.21 -11.52 -7.41
CA PRO A 296 -2.95 -10.52 -6.67
C PRO A 296 -4.12 -11.14 -5.90
N SER A 297 -4.26 -10.77 -4.64
CA SER A 297 -5.39 -11.13 -3.81
C SER A 297 -6.65 -10.33 -4.17
N ALA A 298 -7.78 -10.68 -3.55
CA ALA A 298 -8.99 -9.87 -3.65
C ALA A 298 -8.80 -8.50 -2.98
N ASP A 299 -8.02 -8.43 -1.91
CA ASP A 299 -7.80 -7.20 -1.14
C ASP A 299 -6.80 -6.27 -1.80
N ASP A 300 -5.80 -6.80 -2.53
CA ASP A 300 -4.96 -6.03 -3.45
C ASP A 300 -5.81 -5.28 -4.50
N VAL A 301 -6.73 -6.02 -5.14
CA VAL A 301 -7.64 -5.48 -6.17
C VAL A 301 -8.57 -4.42 -5.59
N ASN A 302 -9.14 -4.69 -4.41
CA ASN A 302 -9.99 -3.74 -3.71
C ASN A 302 -9.20 -2.51 -3.26
N GLY A 303 -7.93 -2.70 -2.90
CA GLY A 303 -7.02 -1.64 -2.51
C GLY A 303 -6.75 -0.67 -3.64
N LEU A 304 -6.39 -1.16 -4.83
CA LEU A 304 -6.25 -0.30 -6.01
C LEU A 304 -7.54 0.43 -6.37
N LYS A 305 -8.69 -0.25 -6.33
CA LYS A 305 -10.00 0.38 -6.57
C LYS A 305 -10.27 1.49 -5.56
N LEU A 306 -9.96 1.27 -4.29
CA LEU A 306 -10.16 2.26 -3.24
C LEU A 306 -9.20 3.44 -3.41
N LEU A 307 -7.91 3.17 -3.64
CA LEU A 307 -6.86 4.18 -3.86
C LEU A 307 -7.26 5.19 -4.92
N TYR A 308 -7.65 4.70 -6.10
CA TYR A 308 -7.99 5.54 -7.25
C TYR A 308 -9.39 6.16 -7.19
N ASN A 309 -10.20 5.80 -6.19
CA ASN A 309 -11.47 6.46 -5.88
C ASN A 309 -11.38 7.33 -4.61
N THR A 310 -10.20 7.43 -3.98
CA THR A 310 -9.97 8.23 -2.77
C THR A 310 -9.64 9.66 -3.19
N VAL A 311 -10.40 10.63 -2.69
CA VAL A 311 -10.16 12.07 -2.92
C VAL A 311 -9.73 12.68 -1.57
N TYR A 312 -8.64 13.47 -1.55
CA TYR A 312 -8.07 14.09 -0.35
C TYR A 312 -7.53 13.14 0.74
N GLY A 313 -7.04 11.96 0.36
CA GLY A 313 -6.41 11.03 1.31
C GLY A 313 -7.36 10.43 2.35
N ALA A 314 -8.67 10.63 2.17
CA ALA A 314 -9.71 9.95 2.89
C ALA A 314 -10.43 9.03 1.91
N PRO A 315 -10.47 7.69 2.15
CA PRO A 315 -11.24 6.82 1.29
C PRO A 315 -12.66 7.37 1.23
N LEU A 316 -13.22 7.51 0.02
CA LEU A 316 -14.62 7.88 -0.14
C LEU A 316 -15.44 6.76 0.50
N ARG A 317 -15.72 6.90 1.79
CA ARG A 317 -16.52 5.96 2.55
C ARG A 317 -17.89 5.95 1.92
N ILE A 318 -18.24 4.87 1.24
CA ILE A 318 -19.61 4.65 0.77
C ILE A 318 -20.43 4.33 2.02
N LEU A 319 -20.92 5.39 2.66
CA LEU A 319 -21.81 5.29 3.80
C LEU A 319 -23.07 4.54 3.39
N PHE A 320 -23.75 3.92 4.35
CA PHE A 320 -24.95 3.14 4.06
C PHE A 320 -26.09 3.97 3.44
N ASN A 321 -26.07 5.29 3.60
CA ASN A 321 -27.01 6.21 2.98
C ASN A 321 -26.62 6.65 1.55
N ASP A 322 -25.50 6.19 1.02
CA ASP A 322 -25.10 6.41 -0.36
C ASP A 322 -25.81 5.40 -1.29
N PRO A 323 -26.44 5.83 -2.40
CA PRO A 323 -27.12 4.93 -3.35
C PRO A 323 -26.25 3.82 -3.94
N ARG A 324 -24.93 3.97 -3.91
CA ARG A 324 -23.95 2.98 -4.37
C ARG A 324 -23.66 1.91 -3.32
N SER A 325 -24.11 2.09 -2.08
CA SER A 325 -23.89 1.12 -1.00
C SER A 325 -24.70 -0.16 -1.25
N PRO A 326 -24.12 -1.36 -1.11
CA PRO A 326 -24.88 -2.62 -1.11
C PRO A 326 -25.96 -2.65 -0.02
N SER A 327 -25.73 -1.92 1.07
CA SER A 327 -26.66 -1.78 2.20
C SER A 327 -27.64 -0.62 2.04
N PHE A 328 -27.67 0.09 0.90
CA PHE A 328 -28.50 1.27 0.70
C PHE A 328 -30.01 0.97 0.83
N SER A 329 -30.44 -0.19 0.33
CA SER A 329 -31.83 -0.63 0.45
C SER A 329 -32.22 -0.86 1.91
N THR A 330 -31.34 -1.53 2.67
CA THR A 330 -31.46 -1.73 4.12
C THR A 330 -31.46 -0.40 4.87
N PHE A 331 -30.56 0.51 4.53
CA PHE A 331 -30.49 1.85 5.11
C PHE A 331 -31.80 2.60 4.91
N ARG A 332 -32.29 2.70 3.66
CA ARG A 332 -33.56 3.37 3.36
C ARG A 332 -34.73 2.80 4.15
N ARG A 333 -34.77 1.48 4.32
CA ARG A 333 -35.83 0.79 5.07
C ARG A 333 -35.85 1.18 6.55
N TYR A 334 -34.69 1.39 7.17
CA TYR A 334 -34.58 1.63 8.63
C TYR A 334 -34.32 3.08 9.03
N ALA A 335 -33.84 3.92 8.11
CA ALA A 335 -33.59 5.35 8.33
C ALA A 335 -34.86 6.21 8.28
N GLY A 336 -36.05 5.61 8.13
CA GLY A 336 -37.32 6.34 8.02
C GLY A 336 -37.46 7.14 6.72
N CYS A 337 -36.58 6.95 5.74
CA CYS A 337 -36.65 7.56 4.41
C CYS A 337 -37.65 6.80 3.52
N SER A 338 -38.91 6.78 3.95
CA SER A 338 -40.05 6.42 3.10
C SER A 338 -40.21 7.49 2.03
N THR A 339 -40.31 7.08 0.77
CA THR A 339 -40.79 7.91 -0.34
C THR A 339 -42.20 8.39 -0.12
#